data_AF-U1GM24-F1
#
_entry.id   AF-U1GM24-F1
#
_cell.length_a   1.000
_cell.length_b   1.000
_cell.length_c   1.000
_cell.angle_alpha   90.00
_cell.angle_beta   90.00
_cell.angle_gamma   90.00
#
_symmetry.space_group_name_H-M   'P 1'
#
loop_
_entity.id
_entity.type
_entity.pdbx_description
1 polymer ?
#
loop_
_entity_poly.entity_id
_entity_poly.type
_entity_poly.pdbx_seq_one_letter_code
_entity_poly.pdbx_strand_id
1 'polypeptide(L)'
;MPNDQWGPYKTPEDQPQRSASDIPQGQGNSHEQNPHATQYPQQPQDQQSGRGQYAPNPCGYDPYTPQQVGHPRPRVSFPTAVRLFFKNYAVFNGRASRSEFWWVVLLNILVGAVLGGINGGMGGSTTNPSTLYSVLSLVWELATLVPRIALGVRRLHDTNRSGFNLFWALLPVVGWIVLLVFYCQSSHPDAWRRYDNGTLPVEE
;
A
#
# COMPACT_ATOMS: atom_id res chain seq x y z
N MET A 1 -4.03 -34.12 -46.55
CA MET A 1 -4.10 -33.85 -45.10
C MET A 1 -3.16 -34.85 -44.43
N PRO A 2 -2.07 -34.40 -43.76
CA PRO A 2 -1.05 -35.27 -43.18
C PRO A 2 -1.21 -35.38 -41.66
N ASN A 3 -0.90 -36.53 -41.06
CA ASN A 3 -0.02 -36.60 -39.88
C ASN A 3 0.30 -38.06 -39.55
N ASP A 4 1.55 -38.46 -39.76
CA ASP A 4 2.17 -39.59 -39.10
C ASP A 4 3.52 -39.13 -38.57
N GLN A 5 4.00 -39.84 -37.54
CA GLN A 5 5.40 -40.00 -37.17
C GLN A 5 5.88 -39.27 -35.91
N TRP A 6 5.53 -39.83 -34.75
CA TRP A 6 6.37 -39.76 -33.55
C TRP A 6 7.48 -40.81 -33.63
N GLY A 7 8.73 -40.40 -33.39
CA GLY A 7 9.91 -41.26 -33.15
C GLY A 7 10.71 -40.75 -31.93
N PRO A 8 11.56 -41.58 -31.30
CA PRO A 8 11.95 -41.44 -29.90
C PRO A 8 13.07 -40.41 -29.65
N TYR A 9 13.08 -39.85 -28.44
CA TYR A 9 13.99 -38.80 -27.96
C TYR A 9 15.42 -39.35 -27.75
N LYS A 10 16.44 -38.64 -28.26
CA LYS A 10 17.87 -38.96 -28.07
C LYS A 10 18.39 -38.46 -26.72
N THR A 11 19.13 -39.31 -26.01
CA THR A 11 19.79 -39.06 -24.71
C THR A 11 21.05 -38.16 -24.87
N PRO A 12 21.49 -37.42 -23.83
CA PRO A 12 22.44 -36.30 -23.95
C PRO A 12 23.92 -36.62 -24.23
N GLU A 13 24.29 -37.86 -24.53
CA GLU A 13 25.70 -38.32 -24.52
C GLU A 13 26.46 -38.10 -25.84
N ASP A 14 25.86 -37.49 -26.87
CA ASP A 14 26.43 -37.37 -28.22
C ASP A 14 26.85 -35.93 -28.62
N GLN A 15 27.33 -35.10 -27.68
CA GLN A 15 27.87 -33.78 -28.02
C GLN A 15 29.41 -33.80 -28.09
N PRO A 16 30.02 -33.37 -29.21
CA PRO A 16 31.48 -33.30 -29.32
C PRO A 16 32.05 -32.20 -28.39
N GLN A 17 33.08 -32.56 -27.63
CA GLN A 17 33.78 -31.67 -26.69
C GLN A 17 34.44 -30.49 -27.43
N ARG A 18 34.06 -29.24 -27.12
CA ARG A 18 34.77 -28.04 -27.59
C ARG A 18 35.88 -27.67 -26.61
N SER A 19 37.12 -27.65 -27.12
CA SER A 19 38.33 -27.23 -26.43
C SER A 19 38.32 -25.75 -26.05
N ALA A 20 38.78 -25.46 -24.84
CA ALA A 20 38.89 -24.13 -24.26
C ALA A 20 40.18 -23.42 -24.70
N SER A 21 40.17 -22.81 -25.88
CA SER A 21 41.13 -21.80 -26.29
C SER A 21 40.67 -21.25 -27.62
N ASP A 22 40.04 -20.07 -27.61
CA ASP A 22 40.02 -19.08 -28.70
C ASP A 22 38.95 -18.03 -28.40
N ILE A 23 39.35 -16.97 -27.70
CA ILE A 23 38.57 -15.73 -27.58
C ILE A 23 39.12 -14.75 -28.61
N PRO A 24 38.28 -14.23 -29.52
CA PRO A 24 38.50 -12.91 -30.10
C PRO A 24 37.39 -11.93 -29.71
N GLN A 25 37.80 -10.73 -29.34
CA GLN A 25 36.95 -9.56 -29.14
C GLN A 25 36.45 -8.99 -30.48
N GLY A 26 35.19 -8.53 -30.54
CA GLY A 26 34.79 -7.44 -31.46
C GLY A 26 33.55 -7.67 -32.33
N GLN A 27 32.54 -6.82 -32.08
CA GLN A 27 31.57 -6.20 -33.01
C GLN A 27 30.64 -7.06 -33.89
N GLY A 28 29.34 -6.70 -33.86
CA GLY A 28 28.45 -6.76 -35.03
C GLY A 28 27.10 -7.46 -34.81
N ASN A 29 26.01 -6.68 -34.79
CA ASN A 29 24.62 -7.15 -34.82
C ASN A 29 24.25 -7.87 -36.13
N SER A 30 23.54 -9.00 -36.05
CA SER A 30 22.41 -9.37 -36.94
C SER A 30 21.73 -10.66 -36.39
N HIS A 31 20.54 -10.57 -35.82
CA HIS A 31 19.25 -10.96 -36.42
C HIS A 31 19.08 -12.48 -36.63
N GLU A 32 18.61 -13.19 -35.60
CA GLU A 32 17.86 -14.45 -35.78
C GLU A 32 16.59 -14.44 -34.92
N GLN A 33 15.47 -14.61 -35.60
CA GLN A 33 14.11 -14.62 -35.10
C GLN A 33 13.80 -15.98 -34.47
N ASN A 34 13.27 -16.00 -33.24
CA ASN A 34 12.63 -17.19 -32.66
C ASN A 34 11.10 -16.99 -32.64
N PRO A 35 10.32 -17.76 -33.41
CA PRO A 35 8.90 -17.51 -33.61
C PRO A 35 8.02 -18.37 -32.70
N HIS A 36 7.96 -18.10 -31.39
CA HIS A 36 6.81 -18.51 -30.55
C HIS A 36 6.70 -17.59 -29.32
N ALA A 37 6.15 -16.39 -29.55
CA ALA A 37 5.73 -15.47 -28.51
C ALA A 37 4.25 -15.69 -28.19
N THR A 38 3.92 -16.06 -26.96
CA THR A 38 2.58 -15.80 -26.40
C THR A 38 2.58 -14.38 -25.86
N GLN A 39 1.90 -13.51 -26.59
CA GLN A 39 1.96 -12.06 -26.48
C GLN A 39 1.01 -11.58 -25.37
N TYR A 40 1.54 -11.25 -24.19
CA TYR A 40 0.85 -10.34 -23.28
C TYR A 40 0.82 -8.95 -23.95
N PRO A 41 -0.29 -8.19 -23.86
CA PRO A 41 -0.32 -6.82 -24.39
C PRO A 41 0.75 -5.97 -23.69
N GLN A 42 1.81 -5.65 -24.43
CA GLN A 42 2.87 -4.75 -24.00
C GLN A 42 2.31 -3.33 -24.00
N GLN A 43 2.41 -2.65 -22.85
CA GLN A 43 2.12 -1.23 -22.76
C GLN A 43 3.25 -0.44 -23.45
N PRO A 44 2.97 0.68 -24.15
CA PRO A 44 3.99 1.44 -24.87
C PRO A 44 5.09 1.92 -23.93
N GLN A 45 6.34 1.62 -24.29
CA GLN A 45 7.54 2.14 -23.66
C GLN A 45 7.85 3.51 -24.27
N ASP A 46 7.41 4.59 -23.61
CA ASP A 46 7.89 5.92 -23.96
C ASP A 46 9.28 6.16 -23.38
N GLN A 47 10.26 6.26 -24.29
CA GLN A 47 11.63 6.68 -24.04
C GLN A 47 11.68 8.19 -23.74
N GLN A 48 11.94 8.50 -22.46
CA GLN A 48 13.11 9.27 -22.03
C GLN A 48 13.26 10.75 -22.47
N SER A 49 13.07 11.69 -21.54
CA SER A 49 13.92 12.90 -21.46
C SER A 49 13.66 13.71 -20.18
N GLY A 50 14.74 14.05 -19.44
CA GLY A 50 14.75 15.26 -18.59
C GLY A 50 14.87 15.04 -17.08
N ARG A 51 16.13 14.95 -16.62
CA ARG A 51 16.66 15.33 -15.29
C ARG A 51 15.67 15.45 -14.12
N GLY A 52 15.75 14.48 -13.23
CA GLY A 52 15.43 14.64 -11.81
C GLY A 52 16.20 13.59 -11.02
N GLN A 53 17.44 13.87 -10.67
CA GLN A 53 18.14 13.11 -9.63
C GLN A 53 17.38 13.33 -8.32
N TYR A 54 16.42 12.46 -8.02
CA TYR A 54 15.83 12.41 -6.70
C TYR A 54 16.91 11.84 -5.76
N ALA A 55 17.51 12.72 -4.97
CA ALA A 55 18.34 12.33 -3.85
C ALA A 55 17.57 11.30 -2.99
N PRO A 56 18.24 10.29 -2.41
CA PRO A 56 17.59 9.41 -1.48
C PRO A 56 17.30 10.22 -0.23
N ASN A 57 16.05 10.64 -0.06
CA ASN A 57 15.63 11.15 1.23
C ASN A 57 15.60 9.97 2.20
N PRO A 58 16.43 9.92 3.26
CA PRO A 58 16.45 8.77 4.18
C PRO A 58 15.15 8.63 4.98
N CYS A 59 14.32 9.69 4.97
CA CYS A 59 13.02 9.76 5.63
C CYS A 59 12.05 10.76 4.96
N GLY A 60 12.29 11.19 3.71
CA GLY A 60 11.55 12.27 3.05
C GLY A 60 10.25 11.83 2.41
N TYR A 61 9.25 11.67 3.26
CA TYR A 61 7.86 11.65 2.86
C TYR A 61 7.32 13.10 2.88
N ASP A 62 7.18 13.73 1.71
CA ASP A 62 6.29 14.88 1.56
C ASP A 62 4.88 14.36 1.23
N PRO A 63 3.93 14.44 2.17
CA PRO A 63 2.58 13.93 1.96
C PRO A 63 1.80 14.67 0.85
N TYR A 64 2.33 15.82 0.40
CA TYR A 64 1.69 16.74 -0.52
C TYR A 64 2.28 16.68 -1.93
N THR A 65 3.40 15.98 -2.11
CA THR A 65 3.86 15.68 -3.47
C THR A 65 2.93 14.64 -4.10
N PRO A 66 2.43 14.90 -5.33
CA PRO A 66 1.78 13.86 -6.13
C PRO A 66 2.75 12.68 -6.21
N GLN A 67 2.40 11.60 -5.53
CA GLN A 67 3.27 10.44 -5.47
C GLN A 67 3.40 9.89 -6.88
N GLN A 68 4.65 9.68 -7.29
CA GLN A 68 4.97 9.15 -8.61
C GLN A 68 4.09 7.94 -8.93
N VAL A 69 3.43 8.04 -10.08
CA VAL A 69 2.59 7.03 -10.73
C VAL A 69 3.21 5.64 -10.56
N GLY A 70 2.50 4.70 -9.92
CA GLY A 70 2.94 3.30 -9.87
C GLY A 70 3.56 2.81 -8.56
N HIS A 71 3.96 3.69 -7.63
CA HIS A 71 4.70 3.23 -6.46
C HIS A 71 3.82 2.94 -5.23
N PRO A 72 4.14 1.88 -4.45
CA PRO A 72 3.60 1.68 -3.10
C PRO A 72 3.88 2.87 -2.19
N ARG A 73 2.93 3.22 -1.32
CA ARG A 73 3.13 4.28 -0.33
C ARG A 73 4.31 3.93 0.60
N PRO A 74 5.30 4.82 0.79
CA PRO A 74 6.41 4.60 1.70
C PRO A 74 5.95 4.39 3.15
N ARG A 75 6.83 3.80 3.97
CA ARG A 75 6.58 3.67 5.41
C ARG A 75 6.70 5.04 6.09
N VAL A 76 5.81 5.32 7.04
CA VAL A 76 5.81 6.57 7.83
C VAL A 76 6.23 6.29 9.28
N SER A 77 6.91 7.27 9.90
CA SER A 77 7.21 7.26 11.32
C SER A 77 6.00 7.68 12.15
N PHE A 78 6.02 7.37 13.45
CA PHE A 78 4.91 7.68 14.36
C PHE A 78 4.52 9.18 14.39
N PRO A 79 5.45 10.14 14.58
CA PRO A 79 5.08 11.56 14.63
C PRO A 79 4.49 12.05 13.30
N THR A 80 5.01 11.54 12.19
CA THR A 80 4.50 11.85 10.85
C THR A 80 3.09 11.29 10.67
N ALA A 81 2.81 10.06 11.12
CA ALA A 81 1.47 9.49 11.07
C ALA A 81 0.45 10.32 11.87
N VAL A 82 0.82 10.81 13.06
CA VAL A 82 -0.06 11.68 13.87
C VAL A 82 -0.35 13.00 13.14
N ARG A 83 0.67 13.64 12.55
CA ARG A 83 0.49 14.87 11.76
C ARG A 83 -0.45 14.63 10.57
N LEU A 84 -0.29 13.51 9.88
CA LEU A 84 -1.14 13.14 8.74
C LEU A 84 -2.57 12.88 9.15
N PHE A 85 -2.78 12.27 10.31
CA PHE A 85 -4.10 11.98 10.83
C PHE A 85 -4.91 13.26 11.04
N PHE A 86 -4.31 14.28 11.67
CA PHE A 86 -4.98 15.56 11.90
C PHE A 86 -5.03 16.46 10.66
N LYS A 87 -4.06 16.38 9.75
CA LYS A 87 -4.10 17.17 8.52
C LYS A 87 -5.14 16.64 7.53
N ASN A 88 -5.18 15.32 7.33
CA ASN A 88 -6.13 14.67 6.43
C ASN A 88 -7.43 14.31 7.15
N TYR A 89 -7.94 15.26 7.94
CA TYR A 89 -9.02 15.03 8.89
C TYR A 89 -10.33 14.59 8.21
N ALA A 90 -10.71 15.29 7.14
CA ALA A 90 -11.91 15.00 6.34
C ALA A 90 -11.57 14.67 4.88
N VAL A 91 -10.36 14.17 4.63
CA VAL A 91 -9.91 13.81 3.28
C VAL A 91 -10.13 12.31 3.05
N PHE A 92 -11.13 11.97 2.25
CA PHE A 92 -11.49 10.59 1.91
C PHE A 92 -10.84 10.08 0.62
N ASN A 93 -10.34 10.99 -0.22
CA ASN A 93 -9.64 10.66 -1.45
C ASN A 93 -8.17 10.31 -1.18
N GLY A 94 -7.56 9.55 -2.09
CA GLY A 94 -6.20 9.08 -1.94
C GLY A 94 -6.07 7.75 -1.20
N ARG A 95 -4.82 7.37 -0.97
CA ARG A 95 -4.40 6.11 -0.34
C ARG A 95 -3.74 6.39 1.01
N ALA A 96 -3.71 5.41 1.91
CA ALA A 96 -2.97 5.49 3.17
C ALA A 96 -2.02 4.29 3.29
N SER A 97 -0.80 4.53 3.77
CA SER A 97 0.18 3.45 3.96
C SER A 97 -0.24 2.54 5.12
N ARG A 98 0.23 1.28 5.11
CA ARG A 98 0.07 0.35 6.24
C ARG A 98 0.57 0.94 7.55
N SER A 99 1.75 1.54 7.54
CA SER A 99 2.37 2.15 8.72
C SER A 99 1.56 3.34 9.24
N GLU A 100 0.99 4.17 8.36
CA GLU A 100 0.15 5.31 8.77
C GLU A 100 -1.07 4.80 9.55
N PHE A 101 -1.74 3.77 9.01
CA PHE A 101 -2.88 3.14 9.66
C PHE A 101 -2.49 2.54 11.03
N TRP A 102 -1.46 1.70 11.09
CA TRP A 102 -1.08 1.01 12.33
C TRP A 102 -0.55 1.96 13.42
N TRP A 103 0.15 3.03 13.05
CA TRP A 103 0.57 4.04 14.03
C TRP A 103 -0.61 4.80 14.62
N VAL A 104 -1.64 5.10 13.82
CA VAL A 104 -2.88 5.72 14.34
C VAL A 104 -3.66 4.75 15.21
N VAL A 105 -3.72 3.46 14.86
CA VAL A 105 -4.32 2.43 15.72
C VAL A 105 -3.58 2.39 17.07
N LEU A 106 -2.25 2.38 17.06
CA LEU A 106 -1.44 2.42 18.27
C LEU A 106 -1.69 3.70 19.09
N LEU A 107 -1.80 4.86 18.44
CA LEU A 107 -2.15 6.11 19.11
C LEU A 107 -3.50 6.00 19.84
N ASN A 108 -4.52 5.44 19.21
CA ASN A 108 -5.83 5.24 19.82
C ASN A 108 -5.78 4.28 21.01
N ILE A 109 -5.00 3.19 20.91
CA ILE A 109 -4.76 2.28 22.04
C ILE A 109 -4.09 3.00 23.19
N LEU A 110 -3.07 3.82 22.92
CA LEU A 110 -2.35 4.57 23.95
C LEU A 110 -3.25 5.60 24.65
N VAL A 111 -4.03 6.37 23.88
CA VAL A 111 -4.99 7.32 24.45
C VAL A 111 -6.05 6.60 25.28
N GLY A 112 -6.57 5.48 24.79
CA GLY A 112 -7.50 4.64 25.55
C GLY A 112 -6.91 4.11 26.86
N ALA A 113 -5.64 3.69 26.86
CA ALA A 113 -4.95 3.24 28.05
C ALA A 113 -4.76 4.38 29.08
N VAL A 114 -4.40 5.59 28.62
CA VAL A 114 -4.28 6.78 29.49
C VAL A 114 -5.65 7.15 30.08
N LEU A 115 -6.71 7.18 29.27
CA LEU A 115 -8.07 7.45 29.74
C LEU A 115 -8.53 6.39 30.74
N GLY A 116 -8.25 5.11 30.48
CA GLY A 116 -8.53 4.00 31.42
C GLY A 116 -7.78 4.14 32.74
N GLY A 117 -6.51 4.57 32.70
CA GLY A 117 -5.72 4.89 33.89
C GLY A 117 -6.31 6.03 34.71
N ILE A 118 -6.78 7.10 34.05
CA ILE A 118 -7.50 8.21 34.71
C ILE A 118 -8.79 7.70 35.36
N ASN A 119 -9.55 6.85 34.66
CA ASN A 119 -10.77 6.26 35.21
C ASN A 119 -10.48 5.49 36.50
N GLY A 120 -9.51 4.56 36.47
CA GLY A 120 -9.13 3.77 37.64
C GLY A 120 -8.54 4.60 38.78
N GLY A 121 -7.69 5.59 38.47
CA GLY A 121 -7.11 6.48 39.48
C GLY A 121 -8.13 7.36 40.20
N MET A 122 -9.29 7.61 39.58
CA MET A 122 -10.43 8.31 40.18
C MET A 122 -11.43 7.37 40.87
N GLY A 123 -11.12 6.08 41.00
CA GLY A 123 -12.03 5.07 41.56
C GLY A 123 -13.17 4.66 40.62
N GLY A 124 -13.11 5.05 39.35
CA GLY A 124 -14.06 4.63 38.33
C GLY A 124 -13.82 3.17 37.89
N SER A 125 -14.89 2.53 37.46
CA SER A 125 -14.89 1.14 36.95
C SER A 125 -15.54 1.06 35.57
N THR A 126 -15.58 -0.13 34.98
CA THR A 126 -16.27 -0.34 33.69
C THR A 126 -17.79 -0.17 33.81
N THR A 127 -18.37 -0.47 34.97
CA THR A 127 -19.81 -0.34 35.23
C THR A 127 -20.20 1.02 35.81
N ASN A 128 -19.28 1.67 36.52
CA ASN A 128 -19.46 3.01 37.09
C ASN A 128 -18.24 3.87 36.75
N PRO A 129 -18.15 4.38 35.50
CA PRO A 129 -17.03 5.22 35.08
C PRO A 129 -17.04 6.58 35.80
N SER A 130 -15.86 7.16 36.00
CA SER A 130 -15.75 8.52 36.52
C SER A 130 -16.32 9.54 35.52
N THR A 131 -16.87 10.65 36.04
CA THR A 131 -17.44 11.71 35.20
C THR A 131 -16.39 12.29 34.25
N LEU A 132 -15.17 12.52 34.75
CA LEU A 132 -14.08 13.06 33.95
C LEU A 132 -13.69 12.12 32.80
N TYR A 133 -13.56 10.81 33.08
CA TYR A 133 -13.30 9.83 32.04
C TYR A 133 -14.40 9.82 30.97
N SER A 134 -15.66 9.85 31.39
CA SER A 134 -16.81 9.82 30.48
C SER A 134 -16.81 11.02 29.53
N VAL A 135 -16.57 12.23 30.05
CA VAL A 135 -16.51 13.46 29.24
C VAL A 135 -15.32 13.45 28.30
N LEU A 136 -14.12 13.12 28.79
CA LEU A 136 -12.91 13.09 27.96
C LEU A 136 -12.99 12.04 26.85
N SER A 137 -13.52 10.85 27.17
CA SER A 137 -13.71 9.78 26.20
C SER A 137 -14.72 10.18 25.13
N LEU A 138 -15.85 10.81 25.52
CA LEU A 138 -16.84 11.29 24.57
C LEU A 138 -16.25 12.34 23.62
N VAL A 139 -15.52 13.33 24.14
CA VAL A 139 -14.86 14.36 23.32
C VAL A 139 -13.85 13.73 22.37
N TRP A 140 -13.04 12.79 22.84
CA TRP A 140 -12.07 12.09 22.01
C TRP A 140 -12.71 11.26 20.89
N GLU A 141 -13.75 10.47 21.20
CA GLU A 141 -14.45 9.67 20.20
C GLU A 141 -15.09 10.56 19.14
N LEU A 142 -15.75 11.66 19.52
CA LEU A 142 -16.32 12.60 18.56
C LEU A 142 -15.25 13.32 17.73
N ALA A 143 -14.17 13.77 18.36
CA ALA A 143 -13.09 14.46 17.68
C ALA A 143 -12.32 13.55 16.72
N THR A 144 -12.27 12.23 16.98
CA THR A 144 -11.54 11.28 16.13
C THR A 144 -12.43 10.45 15.19
N LEU A 145 -13.75 10.54 15.31
CA LEU A 145 -14.69 9.77 14.50
C LEU A 145 -14.47 9.98 12.99
N VAL A 146 -14.52 11.25 12.55
CA VAL A 146 -14.34 11.63 11.15
C VAL A 146 -12.98 11.20 10.59
N PRO A 147 -11.84 11.54 11.23
CA PRO A 147 -10.53 11.18 10.69
C PRO A 147 -10.25 9.67 10.73
N ARG A 148 -10.85 8.92 11.67
CA ARG A 148 -10.76 7.44 11.68
C ARG A 148 -11.48 6.83 10.48
N ILE A 149 -12.66 7.33 10.15
CA ILE A 149 -13.40 6.90 8.96
C ILE A 149 -12.62 7.28 7.69
N ALA A 150 -12.13 8.52 7.61
CA ALA A 150 -11.34 8.99 6.48
C ALA A 150 -10.08 8.14 6.24
N LEU A 151 -9.33 7.83 7.31
CA LEU A 151 -8.16 6.97 7.25
C LEU A 151 -8.52 5.54 6.84
N GLY A 152 -9.61 4.98 7.38
CA GLY A 152 -10.10 3.65 7.01
C GLY A 152 -10.42 3.55 5.53
N VAL A 153 -11.15 4.53 4.98
CA VAL A 153 -11.46 4.62 3.55
C VAL A 153 -10.19 4.70 2.69
N ARG A 154 -9.24 5.59 3.03
CA ARG A 154 -7.94 5.70 2.35
C ARG A 154 -7.13 4.41 2.40
N ARG A 155 -7.24 3.65 3.48
CA ARG A 155 -6.57 2.35 3.61
C ARG A 155 -7.23 1.27 2.75
N LEU A 156 -8.56 1.26 2.67
CA LEU A 156 -9.31 0.39 1.74
C LEU A 156 -8.92 0.69 0.29
N HIS A 157 -8.85 1.96 -0.08
CA HIS A 157 -8.40 2.41 -1.41
C HIS A 157 -6.99 1.91 -1.74
N ASP A 158 -6.07 1.89 -0.78
CA ASP A 158 -4.72 1.36 -0.97
C ASP A 158 -4.71 -0.15 -1.34
N THR A 159 -5.72 -0.90 -0.91
CA THR A 159 -5.94 -2.31 -1.31
C THR A 159 -6.82 -2.49 -2.54
N ASN A 160 -7.05 -1.40 -3.31
CA ASN A 160 -7.93 -1.35 -4.48
C ASN A 160 -9.39 -1.74 -4.19
N ARG A 161 -9.87 -1.36 -3.00
CA ARG A 161 -11.25 -1.61 -2.56
C ARG A 161 -12.02 -0.31 -2.39
N SER A 162 -13.31 -0.34 -2.69
CA SER A 162 -14.22 0.80 -2.44
C SER A 162 -14.32 1.13 -0.95
N GLY A 163 -14.42 2.42 -0.60
CA GLY A 163 -14.67 2.89 0.76
C GLY A 163 -15.95 2.36 1.39
N PHE A 164 -16.93 1.93 0.58
CA PHE A 164 -18.14 1.25 1.04
C PHE A 164 -17.85 -0.06 1.79
N ASN A 165 -16.68 -0.70 1.57
CA ASN A 165 -16.32 -1.87 2.36
C ASN A 165 -16.14 -1.55 3.85
N LEU A 166 -16.08 -0.28 4.25
CA LEU A 166 -16.08 0.10 5.66
C LEU A 166 -17.39 -0.30 6.37
N PHE A 167 -18.51 -0.43 5.64
CA PHE A 167 -19.80 -0.86 6.20
C PHE A 167 -19.78 -2.29 6.75
N TRP A 168 -18.78 -3.11 6.41
CA TRP A 168 -18.55 -4.38 7.11
C TRP A 168 -18.38 -4.18 8.62
N ALA A 169 -17.95 -3.00 9.09
CA ALA A 169 -17.85 -2.69 10.52
C ALA A 169 -19.19 -2.81 11.28
N LEU A 170 -20.33 -2.69 10.58
CA LEU A 170 -21.67 -2.83 11.16
C LEU A 170 -22.05 -4.28 11.49
N LEU A 171 -21.35 -5.27 10.90
CA LEU A 171 -21.53 -6.68 11.20
C LEU A 171 -20.51 -7.12 12.26
N PRO A 172 -20.94 -7.40 13.50
CA PRO A 172 -20.02 -7.78 14.58
C PRO A 172 -19.34 -9.11 14.25
N VAL A 173 -18.12 -9.27 14.78
CA VAL A 173 -17.26 -10.45 14.60
C VAL A 173 -16.81 -10.65 13.15
N VAL A 174 -17.70 -11.08 12.24
CA VAL A 174 -17.35 -11.43 10.85
C VAL A 174 -16.84 -10.20 10.10
N GLY A 175 -17.58 -9.10 10.17
CA GLY A 175 -17.21 -7.87 9.48
C GLY A 175 -15.91 -7.25 10.01
N TRP A 176 -15.67 -7.37 11.32
CA TRP A 176 -14.43 -6.91 11.95
C TRP A 176 -13.23 -7.73 11.49
N ILE A 177 -13.37 -9.06 11.40
CA ILE A 177 -12.31 -9.95 10.89
C ILE A 177 -12.00 -9.61 9.43
N VAL A 178 -13.02 -9.44 8.58
CA VAL A 178 -12.85 -9.08 7.17
C VAL A 178 -12.10 -7.75 7.03
N LEU A 179 -12.48 -6.73 7.80
CA LEU A 179 -11.79 -5.44 7.79
C LEU A 179 -10.36 -5.53 8.29
N LEU A 180 -10.10 -6.31 9.34
CA LEU A 180 -8.75 -6.52 9.86
C LEU A 180 -7.86 -7.16 8.80
N VAL A 181 -8.36 -8.18 8.11
CA VAL A 181 -7.66 -8.81 6.98
C VAL A 181 -7.35 -7.78 5.89
N PHE A 182 -8.31 -6.92 5.53
CA PHE A 182 -8.08 -5.86 4.54
C PHE A 182 -7.02 -4.85 5.01
N TYR A 183 -7.05 -4.45 6.29
CA TYR A 183 -6.06 -3.54 6.85
C TYR A 183 -4.65 -4.15 6.92
N CYS A 184 -4.52 -5.47 7.02
CA CYS A 184 -3.24 -6.19 6.98
C CYS A 184 -2.67 -6.38 5.56
N GLN A 185 -3.50 -6.38 4.52
CA GLN A 185 -3.08 -6.69 3.14
C GLN A 185 -2.11 -5.66 2.52
N SER A 186 -1.34 -6.05 1.50
CA SER A 186 -0.39 -5.14 0.85
C SER A 186 -1.10 -4.14 -0.03
N SER A 187 -0.46 -2.99 -0.25
CA SER A 187 -0.90 -2.03 -1.25
C SER A 187 -0.99 -2.76 -2.60
N HIS A 188 -2.09 -2.57 -3.31
CA HIS A 188 -2.27 -3.15 -4.63
C HIS A 188 -1.47 -2.32 -5.66
N PRO A 189 -0.70 -2.94 -6.58
CA PRO A 189 0.18 -2.22 -7.50
C PRO A 189 -0.56 -1.22 -8.40
N ASP A 190 -1.80 -1.52 -8.79
CA ASP A 190 -2.62 -0.62 -9.62
C ASP A 190 -3.54 0.35 -8.85
N ALA A 191 -3.51 0.37 -7.51
CA ALA A 191 -4.42 1.20 -6.71
C ALA A 191 -4.30 2.71 -7.03
N TRP A 192 -3.10 3.16 -7.38
CA TRP A 192 -2.85 4.57 -7.74
C TRP A 192 -3.71 5.03 -8.93
N ARG A 193 -3.98 4.14 -9.92
CA ARG A 193 -4.74 4.49 -11.14
C ARG A 193 -6.15 4.97 -10.84
N ARG A 194 -6.75 4.46 -9.77
CA ARG A 194 -8.15 4.73 -9.40
C ARG A 194 -8.29 5.78 -8.31
N TYR A 195 -7.34 5.84 -7.38
CA TYR A 195 -7.51 6.57 -6.12
C TYR A 195 -6.54 7.75 -5.95
N ASP A 196 -5.49 7.86 -6.77
CA ASP A 196 -4.57 9.02 -6.78
C ASP A 196 -4.86 9.99 -7.94
N ASN A 197 -6.04 9.93 -8.54
CA ASN A 197 -6.46 10.78 -9.66
C ASN A 197 -6.97 12.17 -9.22
N GLY A 198 -7.06 12.43 -7.91
CA GLY A 198 -7.40 13.75 -7.37
C GLY A 198 -6.14 14.58 -7.15
N THR A 199 -6.13 15.81 -7.68
CA THR A 199 -5.29 16.86 -7.12
C THR A 199 -5.67 17.03 -5.66
N LEU A 200 -4.71 16.86 -4.75
CA LEU A 200 -4.91 17.33 -3.38
C LEU A 200 -5.18 18.84 -3.48
N PRO A 201 -6.18 19.41 -2.77
CA PRO A 201 -6.35 20.85 -2.71
C PRO A 201 -5.13 21.44 -1.99
N VAL A 202 -4.13 21.83 -2.79
CA VAL A 202 -2.92 22.54 -2.36
C VAL A 202 -2.61 23.61 -3.41
N GLU A 203 -3.64 24.36 -3.78
CA GLU A 203 -3.48 25.66 -4.45
C GLU A 203 -4.58 26.52 -3.83
N GLU A 204 -4.23 27.30 -2.80
CA GLU A 204 -4.16 28.77 -2.79
C GLU A 204 -3.34 29.24 -1.57
#